data_AF-A0A0J7Y4P9-F1
#
_entry.id   AF-A0A0J7Y4P9-F1
#
_cell.length_a   1.000
_cell.length_b   1.000
_cell.length_c   1.000
_cell.angle_alpha   90.00
_cell.angle_beta   90.00
_cell.angle_gamma   90.00
#
_symmetry.space_group_name_H-M   'P 1'
#
loop_
_entity.id
_entity.type
_entity.pdbx_description
1 polymer ?
#
loop_
_entity_poly.entity_id
_entity_poly.type
_entity_poly.pdbx_seq_one_letter_code
_entity_poly.pdbx_strand_id
1 'polypeptide(L)'
;MVAIILSASIVAAIGLQAAPSVSTVDLFCRGRGDRFVTTQIKVRQSDGTMKNQSNSRRVPFDDAIRIKVAGDSGEALIPDAMLGDDDQRGWHEIKKLEVTPSMIAGKVYFGWLFSPVMSLNRETGTLRITGSLANFSGSCTPYTGQSMARVPRAASARVAGSAPMPAGGDARASARAAAERAGSRDAARSAAVKADLAFRLFNASSESIVEFAMMGASGTPSANWFRTSGPLAANLFRQMNFSTGTTCTHTVRVTFAGGGRTTRPINFCGKNILYVSNDDIWIE
;
A
#
# COMPACT_ATOMS: atom_id res chain seq x y z
N MET A 1 -55.98 -4.19 -69.06
CA MET A 1 -55.13 -3.37 -68.17
C MET A 1 -54.61 -4.27 -67.08
N VAL A 2 -53.33 -4.67 -67.16
CA VAL A 2 -52.68 -5.54 -66.17
C VAL A 2 -51.68 -4.68 -65.41
N ALA A 3 -51.91 -4.49 -64.12
CA ALA A 3 -51.04 -3.73 -63.23
C ALA A 3 -50.00 -4.68 -62.61
N ILE A 4 -48.73 -4.48 -62.97
CA ILE A 4 -47.59 -5.20 -62.41
C ILE A 4 -47.09 -4.41 -61.22
N ILE A 5 -47.27 -4.95 -60.01
CA ILE A 5 -46.75 -4.39 -58.76
C ILE A 5 -45.35 -5.00 -58.55
N LEU A 6 -44.31 -4.19 -58.72
CA LEU A 6 -42.92 -4.54 -58.44
C LEU A 6 -42.64 -4.41 -56.94
N SER A 7 -42.61 -5.56 -56.26
CA SER A 7 -42.22 -5.68 -54.86
C SER A 7 -40.69 -5.64 -54.75
N ALA A 8 -40.13 -4.51 -54.33
CA ALA A 8 -38.69 -4.38 -54.05
C ALA A 8 -38.37 -4.93 -52.65
N SER A 9 -37.70 -6.09 -52.60
CA SER A 9 -37.20 -6.68 -51.36
C SER A 9 -35.94 -5.92 -50.89
N ILE A 10 -36.07 -5.13 -49.83
CA ILE A 10 -34.95 -4.52 -49.12
C ILE A 10 -34.31 -5.61 -48.24
N VAL A 11 -33.16 -6.13 -48.67
CA VAL A 11 -32.31 -6.99 -47.84
C VAL A 11 -31.53 -6.10 -46.89
N ALA A 12 -31.99 -6.01 -45.64
CA ALA A 12 -31.24 -5.36 -44.57
C ALA A 12 -30.04 -6.24 -44.19
N ALA A 13 -28.85 -5.87 -44.66
CA ALA A 13 -27.60 -6.46 -44.19
C ALA A 13 -27.39 -6.06 -42.72
N ILE A 14 -27.77 -6.94 -41.80
CA ILE A 14 -27.43 -6.81 -40.38
C ILE A 14 -25.93 -7.05 -40.27
N GLY A 15 -25.16 -5.96 -40.33
CA GLY A 15 -23.74 -6.00 -39.99
C GLY A 15 -23.61 -6.40 -38.52
N LEU A 16 -22.99 -7.55 -38.26
CA LEU A 16 -22.48 -7.89 -36.94
C LEU A 16 -21.44 -6.83 -36.57
N GLN A 17 -21.87 -5.78 -35.87
CA GLN A 17 -20.94 -4.89 -35.19
C GLN A 17 -20.38 -5.68 -34.02
N ALA A 18 -19.12 -6.10 -34.14
CA ALA A 18 -18.39 -6.69 -33.03
C ALA A 18 -18.54 -5.76 -31.82
N ALA A 19 -19.04 -6.31 -30.71
CA ALA A 19 -19.16 -5.55 -29.48
C ALA A 19 -17.79 -4.95 -29.15
N PRO A 20 -17.71 -3.66 -28.79
CA PRO A 20 -16.45 -3.05 -28.41
C PRO A 20 -15.85 -3.90 -27.30
N SER A 21 -14.67 -4.47 -27.57
CA SER A 21 -13.93 -5.21 -26.57
C SER A 21 -13.64 -4.25 -25.43
N VAL A 22 -14.32 -4.46 -24.31
CA VAL A 22 -14.16 -3.67 -23.09
C VAL A 22 -12.72 -3.86 -22.63
N SER A 23 -11.85 -2.92 -22.98
CA SER A 23 -10.44 -2.99 -22.62
C SER A 23 -10.33 -2.70 -21.13
N THR A 24 -10.12 -3.75 -20.33
CA THR A 24 -9.73 -3.58 -18.94
C THR A 24 -8.32 -3.03 -18.88
N VAL A 25 -8.14 -1.91 -18.18
CA VAL A 25 -6.85 -1.25 -17.98
C VAL A 25 -6.52 -1.33 -16.49
N ASP A 26 -5.39 -1.94 -16.14
CA ASP A 26 -4.83 -1.94 -14.78
C ASP A 26 -3.45 -1.29 -14.84
N LEU A 27 -3.30 -0.15 -14.19
CA LEU A 27 -2.12 0.71 -14.26
C LEU A 27 -1.54 0.94 -12.88
N PHE A 28 -0.21 1.01 -12.85
CA PHE A 28 0.55 1.42 -11.68
C PHE A 28 1.31 2.70 -12.00
N CYS A 29 1.01 3.76 -11.26
CA CYS A 29 1.48 5.11 -11.52
C CYS A 29 2.37 5.58 -10.38
N ARG A 30 3.67 5.75 -10.64
CA ARG A 30 4.61 6.32 -9.67
C ARG A 30 4.78 7.81 -9.91
N GLY A 31 4.82 8.58 -8.84
CA GLY A 31 4.87 10.02 -8.97
C GLY A 31 5.16 10.74 -7.66
N ARG A 32 4.95 12.04 -7.72
CA ARG A 32 5.10 12.94 -6.59
C ARG A 32 3.86 13.78 -6.45
N GLY A 33 3.60 14.21 -5.24
CA GLY A 33 2.49 15.08 -4.94
C GLY A 33 2.83 16.04 -3.82
N ASP A 34 1.84 16.84 -3.48
CA ASP A 34 1.88 17.70 -2.32
C ASP A 34 0.52 17.67 -1.64
N ARG A 35 0.53 17.65 -0.32
CA ARG A 35 -0.68 17.63 0.50
C ARG A 35 -0.73 18.83 1.42
N PHE A 36 -1.93 19.34 1.65
CA PHE A 36 -2.18 20.42 2.57
C PHE A 36 -2.18 19.87 4.01
N VAL A 37 -1.24 20.34 4.83
CA VAL A 37 -1.16 19.98 6.25
C VAL A 37 -1.41 21.23 7.07
N THR A 38 -2.41 21.15 7.94
CA THR A 38 -2.75 22.18 8.91
C THR A 38 -2.23 21.76 10.28
N THR A 39 -1.36 22.56 10.88
CA THR A 39 -0.86 22.34 12.24
C THR A 39 -1.33 23.49 13.13
N GLN A 40 -1.95 23.16 14.25
CA GLN A 40 -2.27 24.16 15.27
C GLN A 40 -1.06 24.38 16.16
N ILE A 41 -0.58 25.62 16.20
CA ILE A 41 0.50 26.05 17.10
C ILE A 41 -0.07 27.00 18.15
N LYS A 42 0.38 26.89 19.39
CA LYS A 42 0.04 27.85 20.44
C LYS A 42 1.02 29.01 20.37
N VAL A 43 0.54 30.21 20.06
CA VAL A 43 1.34 31.42 19.97
C VAL A 43 0.98 32.33 21.13
N ARG A 44 2.01 32.86 21.81
CA ARG A 44 1.84 33.82 22.90
C ARG A 44 1.55 35.20 22.32
N GLN A 45 0.43 35.79 22.73
CA GLN A 45 0.05 37.15 22.33
C GLN A 45 0.74 38.19 23.23
N SER A 46 0.68 39.47 22.82
CA SER A 46 1.28 40.59 23.55
C SER A 46 0.70 40.80 24.95
N ASP A 47 -0.54 40.38 25.17
CA ASP A 47 -1.22 40.39 26.47
C ASP A 47 -0.81 39.22 27.39
N GLY A 48 0.07 38.34 26.92
CA GLY A 48 0.53 37.16 27.65
C GLY A 48 -0.37 35.92 27.51
N THR A 49 -1.51 36.01 26.82
CA THR A 49 -2.39 34.86 26.58
C THR A 49 -1.84 33.93 25.50
N MET A 50 -2.19 32.64 25.55
CA MET A 50 -1.83 31.66 24.52
C MET A 50 -3.01 31.45 23.58
N LYS A 51 -2.85 31.77 22.29
CA LYS A 51 -3.88 31.55 21.27
C LYS A 51 -3.48 30.44 20.31
N ASN A 52 -4.41 29.57 19.94
CA ASN A 52 -4.21 28.61 18.87
C ASN A 52 -4.18 29.37 17.53
N GLN A 53 -3.07 29.28 16.82
CA GLN A 53 -2.92 29.76 15.46
C GLN A 53 -2.79 28.55 14.53
N SER A 54 -3.58 28.56 13.46
CA SER A 54 -3.49 27.56 12.40
C SER A 54 -2.34 27.94 11.46
N ASN A 55 -1.35 27.07 11.32
CA ASN A 55 -0.32 27.18 10.30
C ASN A 55 -0.57 26.10 9.25
N SER A 56 -0.85 26.52 8.02
CA SER A 56 -1.13 25.62 6.92
C SER A 56 -0.01 25.67 5.90
N ARG A 57 0.49 24.51 5.48
CA ARG A 57 1.53 24.40 4.45
C ARG A 57 1.33 23.19 3.56
N ARG A 58 1.83 23.26 2.32
CA ARG A 58 1.93 22.11 1.43
C ARG A 58 3.19 21.31 1.77
N VAL A 59 3.01 20.01 1.98
CA VAL A 59 4.10 19.07 2.28
C VAL A 59 4.24 18.12 1.09
N PRO A 60 5.42 18.02 0.46
CA PRO A 60 5.62 17.11 -0.65
C PRO A 60 5.61 15.65 -0.17
N PHE A 61 5.19 14.74 -1.05
CA PHE A 61 5.27 13.31 -0.84
C PHE A 61 5.59 12.59 -2.16
N ASP A 62 6.20 11.41 -2.05
CA ASP A 62 6.52 10.52 -3.16
C ASP A 62 5.82 9.18 -2.92
N ASP A 63 4.95 8.76 -3.84
CA ASP A 63 4.18 7.53 -3.67
C ASP A 63 3.69 6.97 -5.02
N ALA A 64 2.89 5.91 -4.98
CA ALA A 64 2.26 5.30 -6.13
C ALA A 64 0.74 5.23 -6.01
N ILE A 65 0.06 5.31 -7.14
CA ILE A 65 -1.38 5.10 -7.29
C ILE A 65 -1.58 3.91 -8.22
N ARG A 66 -2.53 3.04 -7.89
CA ARG A 66 -2.99 1.98 -8.81
C ARG A 66 -4.38 2.36 -9.34
N ILE A 67 -4.59 2.21 -10.63
CA ILE A 67 -5.86 2.52 -11.29
C ILE A 67 -6.34 1.29 -12.03
N LYS A 68 -7.61 0.93 -11.83
CA LYS A 68 -8.30 -0.09 -12.61
C LYS A 68 -9.48 0.57 -13.32
N VAL A 69 -9.61 0.32 -14.62
CA VAL A 69 -10.74 0.77 -15.43
C VAL A 69 -11.26 -0.42 -16.21
N ALA A 70 -12.56 -0.69 -16.11
CA ALA A 70 -13.24 -1.76 -16.81
C ALA A 70 -14.55 -1.21 -17.40
N GLY A 71 -14.50 -0.85 -18.68
CA GLY A 71 -15.61 -0.19 -19.38
C GLY A 71 -15.89 1.17 -18.77
N ASP A 72 -17.11 1.33 -18.27
CA ASP A 72 -17.60 2.60 -17.69
C ASP A 72 -17.40 2.69 -16.16
N SER A 73 -16.76 1.69 -15.56
CA SER A 73 -16.42 1.69 -14.13
C SER A 73 -14.92 1.74 -13.93
N GLY A 74 -14.50 2.35 -12.82
CA GLY A 74 -13.10 2.40 -12.45
C GLY A 74 -12.90 2.62 -10.96
N GLU A 75 -11.75 2.17 -10.48
CA GLU A 75 -11.34 2.30 -9.09
C GLU A 75 -9.86 2.75 -9.02
N ALA A 76 -9.53 3.52 -7.99
CA ALA A 76 -8.17 3.95 -7.72
C ALA A 76 -7.78 3.58 -6.28
N LEU A 77 -6.62 2.95 -6.12
CA LEU A 77 -5.97 2.79 -4.82
C LEU A 77 -5.07 3.99 -4.58
N ILE A 78 -5.46 4.83 -3.63
CA ILE A 78 -4.85 6.13 -3.37
C ILE A 78 -3.89 6.02 -2.18
N PRO A 79 -2.72 6.68 -2.23
CA PRO A 79 -1.75 6.66 -1.15
C PRO A 79 -2.26 7.38 0.10
N ASP A 80 -1.85 6.90 1.28
CA ASP A 80 -2.21 7.46 2.58
C ASP A 80 -1.91 8.97 2.69
N ALA A 81 -0.89 9.46 1.97
CA ALA A 81 -0.55 10.88 1.96
C ALA A 81 -1.64 11.78 1.34
N MET A 82 -2.47 11.24 0.44
CA MET A 82 -3.58 11.97 -0.17
C MET A 82 -4.89 11.80 0.58
N LEU A 83 -4.95 10.81 1.46
CA LEU A 83 -6.08 10.59 2.34
C LEU A 83 -5.99 11.56 3.53
N GLY A 84 -7.15 12.00 4.02
CA GLY A 84 -7.24 12.74 5.27
C GLY A 84 -6.92 11.84 6.46
N ASP A 85 -7.20 12.33 7.68
CA ASP A 85 -7.09 11.50 8.89
C ASP A 85 -8.19 10.42 8.98
N ASP A 86 -9.12 10.40 8.02
CA ASP A 86 -10.17 9.39 7.93
C ASP A 86 -9.59 8.06 7.44
N ASP A 87 -9.89 6.96 8.14
CA ASP A 87 -9.38 5.60 7.88
C ASP A 87 -9.90 4.96 6.57
N GLN A 88 -10.22 5.75 5.55
CA GLN A 88 -10.69 5.27 4.24
C GLN A 88 -9.54 4.76 3.37
N ARG A 89 -8.87 3.70 3.81
CA ARG A 89 -7.84 3.03 3.01
C ARG A 89 -8.49 2.05 2.03
N GLY A 90 -7.90 1.92 0.85
CA GLY A 90 -8.28 0.90 -0.11
C GLY A 90 -8.70 1.48 -1.46
N TRP A 91 -9.52 0.72 -2.17
CA TRP A 91 -10.01 1.09 -3.49
C TRP A 91 -11.12 2.13 -3.38
N HIS A 92 -10.99 3.21 -4.16
CA HIS A 92 -11.97 4.27 -4.25
C HIS A 92 -12.57 4.32 -5.65
N GLU A 93 -13.89 4.40 -5.72
CA GLU A 93 -14.62 4.52 -6.99
C GLU A 93 -14.23 5.80 -7.75
N ILE A 94 -14.10 5.69 -9.07
CA ILE A 94 -13.92 6.81 -9.99
C ILE A 94 -15.27 7.14 -10.60
N LYS A 95 -15.89 8.22 -10.13
CA LYS A 95 -17.18 8.71 -10.64
C LYS A 95 -16.98 9.62 -11.84
N LYS A 96 -18.03 9.73 -12.67
CA LYS A 96 -18.01 10.53 -13.92
C LYS A 96 -16.81 10.15 -14.80
N LEU A 97 -16.58 8.84 -14.93
CA LEU A 97 -15.49 8.31 -15.72
C LEU A 97 -15.77 8.56 -17.21
N GLU A 98 -14.83 9.21 -17.88
CA GLU A 98 -14.85 9.45 -19.31
C GLU A 98 -13.60 8.79 -19.92
N VAL A 99 -13.81 7.79 -20.77
CA VAL A 99 -12.74 7.06 -21.46
C VAL A 99 -12.75 7.45 -22.93
N THR A 100 -11.70 8.12 -23.35
CA THR A 100 -11.44 8.49 -24.75
C THR A 100 -10.18 7.79 -25.26
N PRO A 101 -9.89 7.80 -26.57
CA PRO A 101 -8.66 7.22 -27.11
C PRO A 101 -7.38 7.83 -26.51
N SER A 102 -7.38 9.14 -26.22
CA SER A 102 -6.20 9.87 -25.73
C SER A 102 -6.20 10.13 -24.22
N MET A 103 -7.36 10.09 -23.56
CA MET A 103 -7.51 10.49 -22.15
C MET A 103 -8.50 9.62 -21.38
N ILE A 104 -8.18 9.32 -20.13
CA ILE A 104 -9.11 8.80 -19.12
C ILE A 104 -9.28 9.90 -18.06
N ALA A 105 -10.48 10.41 -17.89
CA ALA A 105 -10.79 11.46 -16.91
C ALA A 105 -11.88 11.00 -15.94
N GLY A 106 -11.89 11.53 -14.73
CA GLY A 106 -12.93 11.22 -13.75
C GLY A 106 -12.73 11.92 -12.42
N LYS A 107 -13.52 11.55 -11.42
CA LYS A 107 -13.41 12.05 -10.04
C LYS A 107 -13.26 10.89 -9.08
N VAL A 108 -12.14 10.84 -8.35
CA VAL A 108 -11.93 9.81 -7.33
C VAL A 108 -12.77 10.17 -6.11
N TYR A 109 -13.62 9.26 -5.63
CA TYR A 109 -14.57 9.55 -4.57
C TYR A 109 -14.04 9.13 -3.19
N PHE A 110 -13.70 10.09 -2.34
CA PHE A 110 -13.30 9.87 -0.92
C PHE A 110 -14.44 10.14 0.08
N GLY A 111 -15.66 10.26 -0.43
CA GLY A 111 -16.82 10.74 0.33
C GLY A 111 -17.40 12.03 -0.24
N TRP A 112 -18.43 12.55 0.44
CA TRP A 112 -19.25 13.68 -0.03
C TRP A 112 -18.46 14.98 -0.23
N LEU A 113 -17.48 15.25 0.63
CA LEU A 113 -16.80 16.55 0.68
C LEU A 113 -15.52 16.62 -0.17
N PHE A 114 -14.93 15.46 -0.49
CA PHE A 114 -13.62 15.39 -1.14
C PHE A 114 -13.67 14.47 -2.37
N SER A 115 -13.56 15.07 -3.56
CA SER A 115 -13.54 14.33 -4.82
C SER A 115 -12.57 14.99 -5.80
N PRO A 116 -11.25 14.69 -5.76
CA PRO A 116 -10.31 15.28 -6.69
C PRO A 116 -10.59 14.86 -8.13
N VAL A 117 -10.21 15.72 -9.06
CA VAL A 117 -10.30 15.45 -10.49
C VAL A 117 -9.06 14.69 -10.93
N MET A 118 -9.27 13.55 -11.56
CA MET A 118 -8.24 12.70 -12.16
C MET A 118 -8.24 12.88 -13.67
N SER A 119 -7.05 12.96 -14.25
CA SER A 119 -6.82 12.93 -15.70
C SER A 119 -5.57 12.09 -15.99
N LEU A 120 -5.72 11.11 -16.85
CA LEU A 120 -4.66 10.24 -17.34
C LEU A 120 -4.55 10.40 -18.85
N ASN A 121 -3.41 10.88 -19.32
CA ASN A 121 -3.09 10.89 -20.74
C ASN A 121 -2.60 9.49 -21.15
N ARG A 122 -3.31 8.84 -22.07
CA ARG A 122 -3.02 7.47 -22.53
C ARG A 122 -1.83 7.41 -23.49
N GLU A 123 -1.53 8.49 -24.18
CA GLU A 123 -0.41 8.59 -25.12
C GLU A 123 0.91 8.74 -24.37
N THR A 124 0.95 9.57 -23.32
CA THR A 124 2.15 9.83 -22.53
C THR A 124 2.26 8.96 -21.28
N GLY A 125 1.18 8.27 -20.90
CA GLY A 125 1.07 7.55 -19.63
C GLY A 125 1.12 8.48 -18.40
N THR A 126 0.86 9.78 -18.54
CA THR A 126 0.96 10.74 -17.42
C THR A 126 -0.35 10.82 -16.66
N LEU A 127 -0.32 10.54 -15.36
CA LEU A 127 -1.43 10.73 -14.43
C LEU A 127 -1.30 12.06 -13.72
N ARG A 128 -2.42 12.79 -13.62
CA ARG A 128 -2.58 13.98 -12.77
C ARG A 128 -3.84 13.84 -11.93
N ILE A 129 -3.73 14.11 -10.64
CA ILE A 129 -4.85 14.21 -9.70
C ILE A 129 -4.77 15.57 -9.03
N THR A 130 -5.84 16.36 -9.14
CA THR A 130 -5.92 17.72 -8.57
C THR A 130 -7.07 17.78 -7.59
N GLY A 131 -6.78 18.16 -6.35
CA GLY A 131 -7.75 18.24 -5.26
C GLY A 131 -7.49 19.40 -4.32
N SER A 132 -8.46 19.68 -3.45
CA SER A 132 -8.32 20.71 -2.40
C SER A 132 -7.31 20.30 -1.32
N LEU A 133 -7.27 19.00 -0.97
CA LEU A 133 -6.39 18.46 0.07
C LEU A 133 -5.02 18.05 -0.46
N ALA A 134 -4.94 17.52 -1.68
CA ALA A 134 -3.70 17.04 -2.24
C ALA A 134 -3.70 17.08 -3.77
N ASN A 135 -2.50 17.24 -4.33
CA ASN A 135 -2.22 17.07 -5.75
C ASN A 135 -1.24 15.93 -5.95
N PHE A 136 -1.30 15.29 -7.12
CA PHE A 136 -0.35 14.25 -7.53
C PHE A 136 -0.10 14.31 -9.04
N SER A 137 1.14 14.06 -9.45
CA SER A 137 1.52 13.85 -10.84
C SER A 137 2.51 12.69 -10.94
N GLY A 138 2.30 11.79 -11.89
CA GLY A 138 3.14 10.60 -12.06
C GLY A 138 3.10 10.02 -13.46
N SER A 139 3.94 9.01 -13.68
CA SER A 139 3.98 8.20 -14.90
C SER A 139 3.45 6.81 -14.60
N CYS A 140 2.61 6.30 -15.49
CA CYS A 140 1.93 5.02 -15.38
C CYS A 140 2.57 3.97 -16.28
N THR A 141 2.59 2.74 -15.77
CA THR A 141 2.94 1.53 -16.51
C THR A 141 1.84 0.49 -16.33
N PRO A 142 1.59 -0.40 -17.31
CA PRO A 142 0.70 -1.54 -17.11
C PRO A 142 1.07 -2.34 -15.87
N TYR A 143 0.09 -2.69 -15.05
CA TYR A 143 0.30 -3.47 -13.84
C TYR A 143 0.50 -4.95 -14.20
N THR A 144 1.69 -5.49 -13.93
CA THR A 144 2.06 -6.88 -14.26
C THR A 144 1.84 -7.87 -13.11
N GLY A 145 1.13 -7.48 -12.04
CA GLY A 145 0.95 -8.34 -10.87
C GLY A 145 2.11 -8.36 -9.89
N GLN A 146 3.24 -7.71 -10.20
CA GLN A 146 4.32 -7.54 -9.25
C GLN A 146 3.87 -6.58 -8.15
N SER A 147 3.77 -7.13 -6.94
CA SER A 147 3.15 -6.53 -5.76
C SER A 147 3.68 -5.13 -5.48
N MET A 148 2.80 -4.28 -4.95
CA MET A 148 3.10 -2.96 -4.40
C MET A 148 3.97 -3.11 -3.15
N ALA A 149 5.20 -3.61 -3.30
CA ALA A 149 6.23 -3.50 -2.29
C ALA A 149 6.40 -2.00 -2.07
N ARG A 150 5.80 -1.50 -0.99
CA ARG A 150 5.92 -0.14 -0.49
C ARG A 150 7.40 0.18 -0.60
N VAL A 151 7.77 1.14 -1.46
CA VAL A 151 9.19 1.53 -1.58
C VAL A 151 9.58 1.86 -0.15
N PRO A 152 10.54 1.12 0.46
CA PRO A 152 10.92 1.39 1.84
C PRO A 152 11.30 2.85 1.83
N ARG A 153 10.55 3.64 2.62
CA ARG A 153 10.71 5.09 2.74
C ARG A 153 12.18 5.31 3.00
N ALA A 154 12.94 5.57 1.94
CA ALA A 154 14.37 5.78 2.04
C ALA A 154 14.45 6.99 2.94
N ALA A 155 14.92 6.76 4.17
CA ALA A 155 14.94 7.77 5.21
C ALA A 155 15.51 9.02 4.55
N SER A 156 14.67 10.05 4.36
CA SER A 156 15.05 11.26 3.62
C SER A 156 16.37 11.68 4.20
N ALA A 157 17.44 11.47 3.42
CA ALA A 157 18.78 11.77 3.87
C ALA A 157 18.72 13.25 4.22
N ARG A 158 18.78 13.55 5.52
CA ARG A 158 18.98 14.92 5.97
C ARG A 158 20.23 15.35 5.25
N VAL A 159 20.08 16.28 4.32
CA VAL A 159 21.20 17.06 3.80
C VAL A 159 21.73 17.77 5.04
N ALA A 160 22.73 17.16 5.66
CA ALA A 160 23.48 17.76 6.74
C ALA A 160 24.11 19.01 6.12
N GLY A 161 23.64 20.18 6.57
CA GLY A 161 24.24 21.45 6.23
C GLY A 161 25.74 21.36 6.49
N SER A 162 26.50 21.73 5.47
CA SER A 162 27.95 21.72 5.45
C SER A 162 28.47 22.60 6.57
N ALA A 163 28.93 21.98 7.67
CA ALA A 163 29.76 22.68 8.65
C ALA A 163 31.16 22.89 8.05
N PRO A 164 31.80 24.06 8.26
CA PRO A 164 33.15 24.31 7.77
C PRO A 164 34.16 23.38 8.45
N MET A 165 35.02 22.74 7.64
CA MET A 165 36.11 21.87 8.11
C MET A 165 37.19 22.66 8.85
N PRO A 166 37.77 22.15 9.94
CA PRO A 166 39.10 22.52 10.39
C PRO A 166 40.16 21.78 9.57
N ALA A 167 41.18 22.51 9.11
CA ALA A 167 42.35 21.96 8.44
C ALA A 167 43.24 21.20 9.43
N GLY A 168 43.41 19.90 9.23
CA GLY A 168 44.34 19.08 10.00
C GLY A 168 44.64 17.74 9.30
N GLY A 169 45.91 17.47 9.03
CA GLY A 169 46.40 16.43 8.11
C GLY A 169 46.21 14.97 8.54
N ASP A 170 45.69 14.69 9.73
CA ASP A 170 45.66 13.33 10.30
C ASP A 170 44.34 12.57 10.08
N ALA A 171 43.32 13.22 9.50
CA ALA A 171 41.98 12.63 9.37
C ALA A 171 41.85 11.58 8.25
N ARG A 172 42.73 11.59 7.24
CA ARG A 172 42.62 10.68 6.07
C ARG A 172 42.97 9.22 6.41
N ALA A 173 43.87 8.97 7.34
CA ALA A 173 44.21 7.61 7.76
C ALA A 173 43.07 6.98 8.59
N SER A 174 42.44 7.77 9.47
CA SER A 174 41.34 7.31 10.32
C SER A 174 40.05 7.05 9.54
N ALA A 175 39.76 7.82 8.49
CA ALA A 175 38.58 7.60 7.65
C ALA A 175 38.66 6.30 6.83
N ARG A 176 39.85 5.92 6.36
CA ARG A 176 40.05 4.68 5.58
C ARG A 176 39.90 3.43 6.45
N ALA A 177 40.43 3.46 7.69
CA ALA A 177 40.27 2.37 8.65
C ALA A 177 38.81 2.19 9.14
N ALA A 178 38.03 3.28 9.17
CA ALA A 178 36.59 3.20 9.49
C ALA A 178 35.76 2.59 8.34
N ALA A 179 36.10 2.89 7.08
CA ALA A 179 35.42 2.35 5.91
C ALA A 179 35.64 0.83 5.73
N GLU A 180 36.84 0.33 6.02
CA GLU A 180 37.14 -1.11 5.96
C GLU A 180 36.44 -1.90 7.08
N ARG A 181 36.27 -1.31 8.26
CA ARG A 181 35.48 -1.92 9.35
C ARG A 181 33.97 -1.90 9.08
N ALA A 182 33.46 -0.93 8.32
CA ALA A 182 32.06 -0.89 7.91
C ALA A 182 31.76 -1.95 6.84
N GLY A 183 32.62 -2.11 5.83
CA GLY A 183 32.45 -3.13 4.78
C GLY A 183 32.51 -4.56 5.30
N SER A 184 33.33 -4.83 6.32
CA SER A 184 33.40 -6.15 6.96
C SER A 184 32.17 -6.50 7.81
N ARG A 185 31.47 -5.51 8.39
CA ARG A 185 30.24 -5.76 9.17
C ARG A 185 29.01 -6.00 8.30
N ASP A 186 28.92 -5.37 7.14
CA ASP A 186 27.79 -5.55 6.23
C ASP A 186 27.86 -6.90 5.48
N ALA A 187 29.06 -7.39 5.15
CA ALA A 187 29.23 -8.73 4.59
C ALA A 187 28.86 -9.86 5.58
N ALA A 188 29.07 -9.63 6.90
CA ALA A 188 28.67 -10.57 7.94
C ALA A 188 27.15 -10.56 8.25
N ARG A 189 26.42 -9.52 7.83
CA ARG A 189 24.96 -9.41 8.04
C ARG A 189 24.12 -10.04 6.93
N SER A 190 24.75 -10.45 5.84
CA SER A 190 24.10 -11.06 4.68
C SER A 190 24.18 -12.60 4.66
N ALA A 191 24.61 -13.22 5.76
CA ALA A 191 24.37 -14.64 6.00
C ALA A 191 22.90 -14.82 6.41
N ALA A 192 22.12 -15.50 5.57
CA ALA A 192 20.70 -15.77 5.77
C ALA A 192 20.41 -16.24 7.21
N VAL A 193 19.87 -15.32 8.01
CA VAL A 193 19.38 -15.61 9.36
C VAL A 193 18.17 -16.52 9.19
N LYS A 194 18.27 -17.74 9.72
CA LYS A 194 17.16 -18.70 9.78
C LYS A 194 15.97 -18.04 10.49
N ALA A 195 14.84 -17.97 9.80
CA ALA A 195 13.66 -17.28 10.33
C ALA A 195 12.88 -18.20 11.27
N ASP A 196 13.09 -18.04 12.57
CA ASP A 196 12.17 -18.58 13.59
C ASP A 196 10.99 -17.59 13.76
N LEU A 197 9.76 -18.08 13.61
CA LEU A 197 8.55 -17.26 13.68
C LEU A 197 7.64 -17.83 14.77
N ALA A 198 7.35 -17.03 15.79
CA ALA A 198 6.57 -17.45 16.95
C ALA A 198 5.22 -16.75 17.00
N PHE A 199 4.16 -17.55 17.17
CA PHE A 199 2.77 -17.09 17.29
C PHE A 199 2.23 -17.38 18.69
N ARG A 200 1.54 -16.39 19.28
CA ARG A 200 0.75 -16.58 20.49
C ARG A 200 -0.56 -15.81 20.37
N LEU A 201 -1.68 -16.47 20.71
CA LEU A 201 -2.99 -15.83 20.80
C LEU A 201 -3.32 -15.52 22.24
N PHE A 202 -3.70 -14.26 22.48
CA PHE A 202 -4.06 -13.74 23.79
C PHE A 202 -5.55 -13.35 23.81
N ASN A 203 -6.21 -13.55 24.96
CA ASN A 203 -7.50 -12.91 25.25
C ASN A 203 -7.29 -11.45 25.67
N ALA A 204 -8.40 -10.76 25.91
CA ALA A 204 -8.40 -9.39 26.42
C ALA A 204 -7.70 -9.22 27.78
N SER A 205 -7.54 -10.29 28.59
CA SER A 205 -6.82 -10.25 29.88
C SER A 205 -5.31 -10.51 29.77
N SER A 206 -4.74 -10.57 28.55
CA SER A 206 -3.33 -10.91 28.29
C SER A 206 -2.92 -12.34 28.68
N GLU A 207 -3.87 -13.22 28.92
CA GLU A 207 -3.62 -14.63 29.14
C GLU A 207 -3.59 -15.38 27.79
N SER A 208 -2.63 -16.28 27.65
CA SER A 208 -2.51 -17.13 26.46
C SER A 208 -3.66 -18.14 26.47
N ILE A 209 -4.55 -18.07 25.48
CA ILE A 209 -5.74 -18.94 25.43
C ILE A 209 -5.41 -20.27 24.74
N VAL A 210 -4.52 -20.25 23.76
CA VAL A 210 -4.18 -21.43 22.94
C VAL A 210 -2.71 -21.37 22.54
N GLU A 211 -1.97 -22.44 22.85
CA GLU A 211 -0.69 -22.78 22.24
C GLU A 211 -0.97 -23.83 21.15
N PHE A 212 -0.66 -23.53 19.89
CA PHE A 212 -1.02 -24.42 18.78
C PHE A 212 -0.01 -25.58 18.69
N ALA A 213 -0.51 -26.82 18.76
CA ALA A 213 0.22 -28.03 18.42
C ALA A 213 -0.26 -28.55 17.05
N MET A 214 0.65 -28.86 16.12
CA MET A 214 0.32 -29.70 14.97
C MET A 214 1.31 -30.85 14.87
N MET A 215 0.76 -32.03 14.62
CA MET A 215 1.46 -33.30 14.45
C MET A 215 2.36 -33.24 13.21
N GLY A 216 3.67 -33.32 13.42
CA GLY A 216 4.57 -33.83 12.39
C GLY A 216 4.39 -35.34 12.25
N ALA A 217 4.52 -35.84 11.02
CA ALA A 217 4.61 -37.27 10.76
C ALA A 217 5.70 -37.89 11.66
N SER A 218 5.32 -38.96 12.35
CA SER A 218 6.12 -39.79 13.27
C SER A 218 6.81 -39.09 14.46
N GLY A 219 6.21 -39.26 15.65
CA GLY A 219 6.96 -39.62 16.85
C GLY A 219 7.40 -38.51 17.81
N THR A 220 6.81 -38.56 19.01
CA THR A 220 7.25 -37.98 20.30
C THR A 220 7.14 -36.46 20.52
N PRO A 221 6.34 -36.01 21.52
CA PRO A 221 6.21 -34.60 21.89
C PRO A 221 7.30 -34.21 22.89
N SER A 222 8.34 -33.52 22.43
CA SER A 222 9.12 -32.64 23.30
C SER A 222 9.93 -31.64 22.46
N ALA A 223 9.85 -30.36 22.84
CA ALA A 223 10.46 -29.15 22.25
C ALA A 223 9.56 -28.36 21.26
N ASN A 224 9.00 -27.26 21.78
CA ASN A 224 7.90 -26.48 21.22
C ASN A 224 8.38 -25.28 20.39
N TRP A 225 8.60 -25.44 19.07
CA TRP A 225 8.82 -24.30 18.17
C TRP A 225 8.37 -24.61 16.74
N PHE A 226 7.74 -23.65 16.08
CA PHE A 226 7.59 -23.68 14.62
C PHE A 226 8.93 -23.31 13.99
N ARG A 227 9.63 -24.30 13.45
CA ARG A 227 10.85 -24.07 12.68
C ARG A 227 10.50 -24.11 11.20
N THR A 228 10.47 -22.97 10.55
CA THR A 228 10.56 -23.00 9.08
C THR A 228 11.98 -23.44 8.73
N SER A 229 12.14 -24.41 7.84
CA SER A 229 13.45 -24.83 7.34
C SER A 229 14.07 -23.83 6.35
N GLY A 230 13.72 -22.54 6.46
CA GLY A 230 14.20 -21.47 5.59
C GLY A 230 13.29 -20.24 5.62
N PRO A 231 13.78 -19.07 5.16
CA PRO A 231 12.95 -17.87 5.04
C PRO A 231 11.70 -18.15 4.20
N LEU A 232 10.55 -17.66 4.65
CA LEU A 232 9.36 -17.62 3.80
C LEU A 232 9.70 -16.75 2.59
N ALA A 233 9.53 -17.30 1.38
CA ALA A 233 9.68 -16.50 0.17
C ALA A 233 8.75 -15.28 0.26
N ALA A 234 9.18 -14.14 -0.28
CA ALA A 234 8.50 -12.83 -0.13
C ALA A 234 7.02 -12.82 -0.52
N ASN A 235 6.53 -13.85 -1.21
CA ASN A 235 5.17 -13.98 -1.72
C ASN A 235 4.41 -15.20 -1.15
N LEU A 236 4.94 -15.87 -0.13
CA LEU A 236 4.35 -17.10 0.39
C LEU A 236 3.53 -16.82 1.65
N PHE A 237 2.21 -16.83 1.50
CA PHE A 237 1.29 -16.76 2.63
C PHE A 237 1.07 -18.15 3.21
N ARG A 238 1.08 -18.26 4.53
CA ARG A 238 0.66 -19.48 5.24
C ARG A 238 -0.77 -19.24 5.73
N GLN A 239 -1.67 -20.09 5.28
CA GLN A 239 -3.04 -20.16 5.77
C GLN A 239 -3.07 -20.89 7.12
N MET A 240 -3.66 -20.26 8.12
CA MET A 240 -3.95 -20.88 9.41
C MET A 240 -5.47 -20.84 9.64
N ASN A 241 -6.06 -22.01 9.89
CA ASN A 241 -7.47 -22.12 10.24
C ASN A 241 -7.58 -22.20 11.77
N PHE A 242 -8.38 -21.31 12.36
CA PHE A 242 -8.70 -21.35 13.79
C PHE A 242 -10.21 -21.33 13.99
N SER A 243 -10.63 -21.98 15.06
CA SER A 243 -11.99 -21.90 15.59
C SER A 243 -11.88 -21.26 16.96
N THR A 244 -12.34 -20.03 17.10
CA THR A 244 -12.40 -19.39 18.42
C THR A 244 -13.76 -19.66 19.06
N GLY A 245 -13.80 -19.61 20.40
CA GLY A 245 -15.03 -19.75 21.18
C GLY A 245 -15.93 -18.53 21.06
N THR A 246 -16.70 -18.22 22.09
CA THR A 246 -17.67 -17.11 22.09
C THR A 246 -17.05 -15.72 22.19
N THR A 247 -15.74 -15.61 22.44
CA THR A 247 -15.03 -14.33 22.50
C THR A 247 -14.61 -13.93 21.09
N CYS A 248 -15.00 -12.73 20.65
CA CYS A 248 -14.71 -12.26 19.29
C CYS A 248 -13.48 -11.35 19.19
N THR A 249 -12.98 -10.84 20.30
CA THR A 249 -11.81 -9.94 20.32
C THR A 249 -10.59 -10.71 20.79
N HIS A 250 -9.65 -10.89 19.88
CA HIS A 250 -8.38 -11.55 20.13
C HIS A 250 -7.22 -10.60 19.87
N THR A 251 -6.12 -10.79 20.59
CA THR A 251 -4.88 -10.10 20.28
C THR A 251 -3.88 -11.10 19.70
N VAL A 252 -3.47 -10.86 18.45
CA VAL A 252 -2.44 -11.67 17.78
C VAL A 252 -1.11 -10.96 17.93
N ARG A 253 -0.15 -11.65 18.53
CA ARG A 253 1.25 -11.19 18.58
C ARG A 253 2.11 -12.10 17.71
N VAL A 254 2.79 -11.50 16.76
CA VAL A 254 3.79 -12.16 15.91
C VAL A 254 5.16 -11.64 16.29
N THR A 255 6.08 -12.57 16.59
CA THR A 255 7.49 -12.26 16.82
C THR A 255 8.31 -12.82 15.67
N PHE A 256 9.06 -11.94 15.02
CA PHE A 256 9.95 -12.27 13.91
C PHE A 256 11.34 -12.65 14.44
N ALA A 257 12.08 -13.44 13.67
CA ALA A 257 13.43 -13.90 14.01
C ALA A 257 14.42 -12.77 14.31
N GLY A 258 14.24 -11.59 13.70
CA GLY A 258 15.01 -10.39 13.99
C GLY A 258 14.69 -9.71 15.32
N GLY A 259 13.84 -10.30 16.16
CA GLY A 259 13.38 -9.74 17.44
C GLY A 259 12.25 -8.72 17.30
N GLY A 260 11.87 -8.36 16.06
CA GLY A 260 10.71 -7.51 15.79
C GLY A 260 9.43 -8.15 16.30
N ARG A 261 8.52 -7.33 16.86
CA ARG A 261 7.21 -7.79 17.33
C ARG A 261 6.13 -6.91 16.73
N THR A 262 5.09 -7.53 16.19
CA THR A 262 3.86 -6.84 15.84
C THR A 262 2.72 -7.43 16.66
N THR A 263 1.89 -6.56 17.23
CA THR A 263 0.70 -6.95 17.99
C THR A 263 -0.48 -6.25 17.36
N ARG A 264 -1.49 -7.00 16.93
CA ARG A 264 -2.71 -6.45 16.35
C ARG A 264 -3.91 -6.97 17.13
N PRO A 265 -4.79 -6.09 17.65
CA PRO A 265 -6.11 -6.49 18.06
C PRO A 265 -6.89 -6.88 16.82
N ILE A 266 -7.62 -7.98 16.91
CA ILE A 266 -8.38 -8.52 15.80
C ILE A 266 -9.73 -8.95 16.31
N ASN A 267 -10.78 -8.50 15.64
CA ASN A 267 -12.15 -8.86 15.95
C ASN A 267 -12.64 -9.87 14.92
N PHE A 268 -12.73 -11.15 15.28
CA PHE A 268 -13.38 -12.18 14.48
C PHE A 268 -14.09 -13.20 15.38
N CYS A 269 -15.22 -13.72 14.90
CA CYS A 269 -15.95 -14.81 15.55
C CYS A 269 -16.01 -16.00 14.58
N GLY A 270 -15.92 -17.23 15.08
CA GLY A 270 -16.10 -18.44 14.25
C GLY A 270 -14.85 -18.88 13.49
N LYS A 271 -15.04 -19.52 12.31
CA LYS A 271 -13.95 -20.02 11.47
C LYS A 271 -13.44 -18.89 10.59
N ASN A 272 -12.18 -18.52 10.75
CA ASN A 272 -11.53 -17.49 9.94
C ASN A 272 -10.16 -17.99 9.48
N ILE A 273 -9.66 -17.41 8.39
CA ILE A 273 -8.36 -17.72 7.82
C ILE A 273 -7.42 -16.55 8.10
N LEU A 274 -6.32 -16.81 8.81
CA LEU A 274 -5.25 -15.84 9.01
C LEU A 274 -4.14 -16.09 7.98
N TYR A 275 -3.82 -15.05 7.23
CA TYR A 275 -2.69 -14.99 6.33
C TYR A 275 -1.58 -14.17 6.98
N VAL A 276 -0.40 -14.79 7.13
CA VAL A 276 0.78 -14.12 7.69
C VAL A 276 1.90 -14.11 6.65
N SER A 277 2.50 -12.94 6.48
CA SER A 277 3.72 -12.72 5.70
C SER A 277 4.85 -12.21 6.61
N ASN A 278 6.04 -12.01 6.06
CA ASN A 278 7.17 -11.44 6.80
C ASN A 278 6.90 -10.00 7.29
N ASP A 279 5.99 -9.27 6.63
CA ASP A 279 5.80 -7.84 6.85
C ASP A 279 4.37 -7.46 7.27
N ASP A 280 3.39 -8.36 7.10
CA ASP A 280 1.98 -8.04 7.33
C ASP A 280 1.13 -9.27 7.71
N ILE A 281 -0.06 -8.98 8.25
CA ILE A 281 -1.06 -9.95 8.73
C ILE A 281 -2.44 -9.56 8.15
N TRP A 282 -3.12 -10.50 7.51
CA TRP A 282 -4.46 -10.32 6.95
C TRP A 282 -5.41 -11.46 7.31
N ILE A 283 -6.73 -11.22 7.31
CA ILE A 283 -7.76 -12.20 7.70
C ILE A 283 -8.94 -12.20 6.74
N GLU A 284 -9.40 -13.40 6.40
CA GLU A 284 -10.68 -13.70 5.74
C GLU A 284 -11.66 -14.39 6.68
#